data_AF-Q4DDM8-F1
#
_entry.id   AF-Q4DDM8-F1
#
_cell.length_a   1.000
_cell.length_b   1.000
_cell.length_c   1.000
_cell.angle_alpha   90.00
_cell.angle_beta   90.00
_cell.angle_gamma   90.00
#
_symmetry.space_group_name_H-M   'P 1'
#
loop_
_entity.id
_entity.type
_entity.pdbx_description
1 polymer ?
#
loop_
_entity_poly.entity_id
_entity_poly.type
_entity_poly.pdbx_seq_one_letter_code
_entity_poly.pdbx_strand_id
1 'polypeptide(L)'
;MVFCPSSMALGRALLLSPFCHQPVAIPAAPSLRRLLLEVKPRSESSREEVVAALLEKLPAHCDRVKKDMLHARYASRYYRSRYGRGMETRGKQLRGLLEMPDDEVRRWAQSRCVPVRDPLAPR
;
A
#
# COMPACT_ATOMS: atom_id res chain seq x y z
N MET A 1 -35.13 -5.21 11.49
CA MET A 1 -34.65 -4.16 12.42
C MET A 1 -35.40 -2.88 12.09
N VAL A 2 -36.38 -2.51 12.91
CA VAL A 2 -37.19 -1.31 12.69
C VAL A 2 -36.38 -0.13 13.20
N PHE A 3 -35.74 0.61 12.31
CA PHE A 3 -35.07 1.86 12.65
C PHE A 3 -36.14 2.94 12.86
N CYS A 4 -36.37 3.34 14.11
CA CYS A 4 -37.21 4.50 14.43
C CYS A 4 -36.58 5.78 13.86
N PRO A 5 -37.26 6.51 12.96
CA PRO A 5 -36.71 7.67 12.26
C PRO A 5 -36.48 8.90 13.15
N SER A 6 -37.04 8.93 14.37
CA SER A 6 -36.92 10.04 15.31
C SER A 6 -35.55 10.16 16.00
N SER A 7 -34.72 9.10 15.99
CA SER A 7 -33.41 9.12 16.66
C SER A 7 -32.30 9.84 15.85
N MET A 8 -32.44 9.90 14.52
CA MET A 8 -31.39 10.47 13.65
C MET A 8 -31.31 12.00 13.72
N ALA A 9 -32.38 12.70 14.12
CA ALA A 9 -32.39 14.16 14.21
C ALA A 9 -31.64 14.73 15.44
N LEU A 10 -31.40 13.92 16.49
CA LEU A 10 -30.79 14.36 17.74
C LEU A 10 -29.33 13.89 17.93
N GLY A 11 -28.72 13.25 16.93
CA GLY A 11 -27.36 12.70 17.06
C GLY A 11 -27.25 11.65 18.17
N ARG A 12 -28.32 10.92 18.47
CA ARG A 12 -28.37 9.90 19.53
C ARG A 12 -28.89 8.59 18.95
N ALA A 13 -28.13 7.50 19.11
CA ALA A 13 -28.57 6.16 18.75
C ALA A 13 -28.95 5.41 20.02
N LEU A 14 -30.04 4.65 19.94
CA LEU A 14 -30.43 3.74 21.00
C LEU A 14 -29.72 2.41 20.77
N LEU A 15 -28.81 2.05 21.66
CA LEU A 15 -28.24 0.70 21.68
C LEU A 15 -29.26 -0.26 22.29
N LEU A 16 -29.48 -1.39 21.63
CA LEU A 16 -30.22 -2.50 22.19
C LEU A 16 -29.34 -3.17 23.24
N SER A 17 -29.53 -2.76 24.49
CA SER A 17 -28.98 -3.38 25.69
C SER A 17 -30.12 -4.07 26.46
N PRO A 18 -29.86 -5.17 27.18
CA PRO A 18 -30.88 -5.89 27.96
C PRO A 18 -31.48 -5.06 29.09
N PHE A 19 -30.85 -3.95 29.47
CA PHE A 19 -31.39 -2.94 30.37
C PHE A 19 -31.74 -1.72 29.53
N CYS A 20 -33.00 -1.27 29.63
CA CYS A 20 -33.65 -0.11 29.01
C CYS A 20 -32.76 0.76 28.08
N HIS A 21 -33.19 0.95 26.83
CA HIS A 21 -32.48 1.72 25.79
C HIS A 21 -31.76 2.98 26.33
N GLN A 22 -30.45 2.88 26.57
CA GLN A 22 -29.66 4.04 26.96
C GLN A 22 -29.39 4.90 25.71
N PRO A 23 -29.77 6.18 25.70
CA PRO A 23 -29.42 7.08 24.62
C PRO A 23 -27.92 7.35 24.67
N VAL A 24 -27.18 6.84 23.69
CA VAL A 24 -25.75 7.13 23.54
C VAL A 24 -25.60 8.31 22.59
N ALA A 25 -24.86 9.34 23.03
CA ALA A 25 -24.49 10.44 22.15
C ALA A 25 -23.59 9.90 21.04
N ILE A 26 -24.07 9.97 19.81
CA ILE A 26 -23.26 9.65 18.64
C ILE A 26 -22.38 10.87 18.40
N PRO A 27 -21.04 10.74 18.41
CA PRO A 27 -20.19 11.85 18.02
C PRO A 27 -20.58 12.28 16.61
N ALA A 28 -20.76 13.59 16.41
CA ALA A 28 -21.11 14.17 15.12
C ALA A 28 -19.95 14.02 14.13
N ALA A 29 -19.77 12.81 13.60
CA ALA A 29 -18.81 12.53 12.56
C ALA A 29 -19.45 12.91 11.21
N PRO A 30 -18.76 13.71 10.37
CA PRO A 30 -19.24 13.95 9.01
C PRO A 30 -19.41 12.61 8.29
N SER A 31 -20.55 12.43 7.63
CA SER A 31 -20.84 11.17 6.94
C SER A 31 -19.76 10.90 5.89
N LEU A 32 -19.36 9.63 5.74
CA LEU A 32 -18.37 9.23 4.73
C LEU A 32 -18.71 9.79 3.35
N ARG A 33 -20.00 9.80 2.99
CA ARG A 33 -20.49 10.35 1.73
C ARG A 33 -20.25 11.86 1.60
N ARG A 34 -20.40 12.64 2.68
CA ARG A 34 -20.03 14.07 2.71
C ARG A 34 -18.53 14.25 2.52
N LEU A 35 -17.71 13.50 3.26
CA LEU A 35 -16.24 13.55 3.11
C LEU A 35 -15.81 13.22 1.68
N LEU A 36 -16.39 12.18 1.07
CA LEU A 36 -16.11 11.80 -0.33
C LEU A 36 -16.52 12.87 -1.34
N LEU A 37 -17.62 13.60 -1.08
CA LEU A 37 -18.08 14.69 -1.93
C LEU A 37 -17.19 15.94 -1.79
N GLU A 38 -16.70 16.25 -0.59
CA GLU A 38 -15.76 17.35 -0.36
C GLU A 38 -14.38 17.07 -0.95
N VAL A 39 -13.95 15.82 -0.94
CA VAL A 39 -12.67 15.38 -1.51
C VAL A 39 -12.78 15.08 -3.00
N LYS A 40 -13.94 15.32 -3.63
CA LYS A 40 -14.17 14.94 -5.02
C LYS A 40 -13.03 15.49 -5.90
N PRO A 41 -12.22 14.61 -6.50
CA PRO A 41 -11.06 15.04 -7.25
C PRO A 41 -11.51 15.86 -8.44
N ARG A 42 -10.88 17.03 -8.63
CA ARG A 42 -10.97 17.74 -9.92
C ARG A 42 -10.45 16.76 -10.99
N SER A 43 -11.11 16.73 -12.14
CA SER A 43 -11.04 15.66 -13.16
C SER A 43 -9.66 15.30 -13.70
N GLU A 44 -8.60 15.98 -13.27
CA GLU A 44 -7.20 15.77 -13.68
C GLU A 44 -6.28 15.32 -12.53
N SER A 45 -6.77 15.21 -11.29
CA SER A 45 -5.90 14.83 -10.17
C SER A 45 -5.52 13.36 -10.20
N SER A 46 -4.22 13.09 -10.00
CA SER A 46 -3.71 11.72 -10.00
C SER A 46 -4.36 10.93 -8.87
N ARG A 47 -4.60 9.62 -9.06
CA ARG A 47 -5.19 8.75 -8.02
C ARG A 47 -4.46 8.89 -6.67
N GLU A 48 -3.16 9.15 -6.70
CA GLU A 48 -2.36 9.36 -5.50
C GLU A 48 -2.71 10.66 -4.76
N GLU A 49 -2.99 11.75 -5.47
CA GLU A 49 -3.45 13.02 -4.89
C GLU A 49 -4.84 12.87 -4.27
N VAL A 50 -5.74 12.15 -4.93
CA VAL A 50 -7.10 11.91 -4.40
C VAL A 50 -7.04 11.17 -3.07
N VAL A 51 -6.24 10.11 -3.00
CA VAL A 51 -6.08 9.31 -1.78
C VAL A 51 -5.41 10.14 -0.68
N ALA A 52 -4.43 10.98 -1.01
CA ALA A 52 -3.78 11.86 -0.05
C ALA A 52 -4.77 12.89 0.54
N ALA A 53 -5.56 13.55 -0.31
CA ALA A 53 -6.58 14.52 0.12
C ALA A 53 -7.66 13.87 1.02
N LEU A 54 -8.03 12.63 0.72
CA LEU A 54 -9.00 11.87 1.51
C LEU A 54 -8.47 11.59 2.92
N LEU A 55 -7.20 11.24 3.01
CA LEU A 55 -6.54 10.94 4.27
C LEU A 55 -6.29 12.20 5.11
N GLU A 56 -6.02 13.36 4.50
CA GLU A 56 -5.94 14.61 5.25
C GLU A 56 -7.24 14.95 5.97
N LYS A 57 -8.38 14.69 5.31
CA LYS A 57 -9.71 14.94 5.87
C LYS A 57 -10.17 13.91 6.89
N LEU A 58 -9.44 12.81 7.07
CA LEU A 58 -9.81 11.83 8.09
C LEU A 58 -9.64 12.41 9.51
N PRO A 59 -10.51 12.05 10.46
CA PRO A 59 -10.40 12.49 11.84
C PRO A 59 -9.09 12.04 12.52
N ALA A 60 -8.71 12.71 13.61
CA ALA A 60 -7.47 12.44 14.34
C ALA A 60 -7.33 11.00 14.87
N HIS A 61 -8.43 10.31 15.19
CA HIS A 61 -8.35 8.90 15.60
C HIS A 61 -7.87 7.97 14.47
N CYS A 62 -7.85 8.44 13.22
CA CYS A 62 -7.29 7.72 12.08
C CYS A 62 -5.78 7.99 11.86
N ASP A 63 -5.10 8.69 12.76
CA ASP A 63 -3.68 9.05 12.59
C ASP A 63 -2.76 7.84 12.36
N ARG A 64 -3.09 6.69 12.97
CA ARG A 64 -2.39 5.43 12.70
C ARG A 64 -2.48 5.04 11.22
N VAL A 65 -3.69 5.07 10.65
CA VAL A 65 -3.92 4.76 9.23
C VAL A 65 -3.20 5.76 8.32
N LYS A 66 -3.19 7.05 8.68
CA LYS A 66 -2.42 8.08 7.94
C LYS A 66 -0.93 7.75 7.92
N LYS A 67 -0.35 7.37 9.07
CA LYS A 67 1.06 6.96 9.18
C LYS A 67 1.35 5.69 8.38
N ASP A 68 0.50 4.67 8.49
CA ASP A 68 0.67 3.42 7.76
C ASP A 68 0.65 3.65 6.25
N MET A 69 -0.22 4.52 5.74
CA MET A 69 -0.25 4.87 4.33
C MET A 69 1.02 5.62 3.89
N LEU A 70 1.53 6.56 4.71
CA LEU A 70 2.80 7.25 4.41
C LEU A 70 3.97 6.27 4.36
N HIS A 71 4.04 5.31 5.29
CA HIS A 71 5.04 4.25 5.26
C HIS A 71 4.90 3.37 4.02
N ALA A 72 3.68 3.00 3.63
CA ALA A 72 3.43 2.22 2.42
C ALA A 72 3.88 2.98 1.15
N ARG A 73 3.61 4.30 1.06
CA ARG A 73 4.09 5.14 -0.05
C ARG A 73 5.61 5.21 -0.10
N TYR A 74 6.25 5.42 1.05
CA TYR A 74 7.70 5.44 1.14
C TYR A 74 8.32 4.10 0.71
N ALA A 75 7.80 2.99 1.24
CA ALA A 75 8.23 1.65 0.89
C ALA A 75 8.07 1.38 -0.61
N SER A 76 6.90 1.69 -1.18
CA SER A 76 6.64 1.55 -2.62
C SER A 76 7.66 2.33 -3.47
N ARG A 77 7.92 3.60 -3.12
CA ARG A 77 8.91 4.43 -3.82
C ARG A 77 10.32 3.84 -3.69
N TYR A 78 10.70 3.40 -2.50
CA TYR A 78 12.00 2.76 -2.25
C TYR A 78 12.17 1.49 -3.08
N TYR A 79 11.19 0.58 -3.07
CA TYR A 79 11.27 -0.67 -3.83
C TYR A 79 11.26 -0.43 -5.34
N ARG A 80 10.46 0.49 -5.85
CA ARG A 80 10.47 0.87 -7.28
C ARG A 80 11.83 1.42 -7.70
N SER A 81 12.42 2.32 -6.91
CA SER A 81 13.77 2.86 -7.18
C SER A 81 14.84 1.77 -7.12
N ARG A 82 14.79 0.89 -6.11
CA ARG A 82 15.76 -0.21 -5.97
C ARG A 82 15.63 -1.22 -7.11
N TYR A 83 14.41 -1.55 -7.51
CA TYR A 83 14.13 -2.42 -8.65
C TYR A 83 14.64 -1.81 -9.95
N GLY A 84 14.38 -0.51 -10.19
CA GLY A 84 14.89 0.23 -11.34
C GLY A 84 16.42 0.15 -11.45
N ARG A 85 17.13 0.46 -10.36
CA ARG A 85 18.60 0.33 -10.30
C ARG A 85 19.09 -1.09 -10.52
N GLY A 86 18.38 -2.08 -10.00
CA GLY A 86 18.69 -3.50 -10.24
C GLY A 86 18.54 -3.88 -11.70
N MET A 87 17.48 -3.41 -12.36
CA MET A 87 17.25 -3.62 -13.80
C MET A 87 18.29 -2.91 -14.66
N GLU A 88 18.67 -1.67 -14.32
CA GLU A 88 19.76 -0.95 -15.00
C GLU A 88 21.08 -1.71 -14.90
N THR A 89 21.39 -2.24 -13.71
CA THR A 89 22.62 -3.01 -13.48
C THR A 89 22.61 -4.31 -14.29
N ARG A 90 21.49 -5.03 -14.31
CA ARG A 90 21.30 -6.22 -15.16
C ARG A 90 21.41 -5.88 -16.65
N GLY A 91 20.83 -4.77 -17.07
CA GLY A 91 20.92 -4.29 -18.45
C GLY A 91 22.37 -3.97 -18.86
N LYS A 92 23.16 -3.35 -17.97
CA LYS A 92 24.59 -3.12 -18.19
C LYS A 92 25.37 -4.43 -18.29
N GLN A 93 25.11 -5.38 -17.40
CA GLN A 93 25.75 -6.70 -17.45
C GLN A 93 25.41 -7.45 -18.75
N LEU A 94 24.14 -7.42 -19.16
CA LEU A 94 23.70 -8.05 -20.41
C LEU A 94 24.42 -7.44 -21.62
N ARG A 95 24.50 -6.10 -21.71
CA ARG A 95 25.26 -5.44 -22.78
C ARG A 95 26.72 -5.86 -22.78
N GLY A 96 27.37 -5.86 -21.62
CA GLY A 96 28.75 -6.32 -21.50
C GLY A 96 28.93 -7.77 -21.98
N LEU A 97 27.99 -8.67 -21.67
CA LEU A 97 28.04 -10.06 -22.14
C LEU A 97 27.84 -10.19 -23.66
N LEU A 98 27.00 -9.33 -24.26
CA LEU A 98 26.78 -9.32 -25.71
C LEU A 98 27.98 -8.78 -26.50
N GLU A 99 28.79 -7.93 -25.87
CA GLU A 99 30.00 -7.35 -26.47
C GLU A 99 31.24 -8.26 -26.32
N MET A 100 31.18 -9.28 -25.46
CA MET A 100 32.30 -10.19 -25.20
C MET A 100 32.40 -11.31 -26.25
N PRO A 101 33.62 -11.77 -26.60
CA PRO A 101 33.80 -12.93 -27.45
C PRO A 101 33.40 -14.23 -26.73
N ASP A 102 32.89 -15.21 -27.50
CA ASP A 102 32.29 -16.45 -26.98
C ASP A 102 33.18 -17.22 -25.98
N ASP A 103 34.49 -17.25 -26.20
CA ASP A 103 35.43 -17.95 -25.30
C ASP A 103 35.56 -17.27 -23.93
N GLU A 104 35.41 -15.94 -23.87
CA GLU A 104 35.38 -15.21 -22.61
C GLU A 104 34.02 -15.36 -21.92
N VAL A 105 32.93 -15.39 -22.69
CA VAL A 105 31.59 -15.68 -22.16
C VAL A 105 31.54 -17.08 -21.53
N ARG A 106 32.14 -18.09 -22.17
CA ARG A 106 32.25 -19.45 -21.60
C ARG A 106 33.02 -19.45 -20.28
N ARG A 107 34.18 -18.80 -20.23
CA ARG A 107 34.99 -18.69 -19.00
C ARG A 107 34.24 -17.94 -17.90
N TRP A 108 33.55 -16.85 -18.24
CA TRP A 108 32.70 -16.12 -17.31
C TRP A 108 31.57 -17.00 -16.77
N ALA A 109 30.85 -17.72 -17.62
CA ALA A 109 29.76 -18.60 -17.21
C ALA A 109 30.24 -19.71 -16.27
N GLN A 110 31.37 -20.35 -16.60
CA GLN A 110 32.01 -21.37 -15.75
C GLN A 110 32.37 -20.80 -14.37
N SER A 111 32.86 -19.56 -14.29
CA SER A 111 33.19 -18.91 -13.02
C SER A 111 31.98 -18.62 -12.12
N ARG A 112 30.77 -18.61 -12.70
CA ARG A 112 29.50 -18.35 -11.98
C ARG A 112 28.80 -19.63 -11.52
N CYS A 113 29.18 -20.79 -12.06
CA CYS A 113 28.65 -22.07 -11.63
C CYS A 113 29.13 -22.39 -10.22
N VAL A 114 28.20 -22.64 -9.30
CA VAL A 114 28.52 -23.19 -7.98
C VAL A 114 28.67 -24.70 -8.14
N PRO A 115 29.76 -25.31 -7.64
CA PRO A 115 29.91 -26.76 -7.71
C PRO A 115 28.79 -27.41 -6.88
N VAL A 116 27.87 -28.08 -7.56
CA VAL A 116 26.85 -28.91 -6.92
C VAL A 116 27.53 -30.22 -6.58
N ARG A 117 27.62 -30.54 -5.29
CA ARG A 117 28.15 -31.81 -4.82
C ARG A 117 27.25 -32.93 -5.35
N ASP A 118 27.85 -33.89 -6.04
CA ASP A 118 27.13 -35.10 -6.45
C ASP A 118 26.66 -35.85 -5.20
N PRO A 119 25.34 -36.02 -4.98
CA PRO A 119 24.82 -36.73 -3.83
C PRO A 119 25.18 -38.23 -3.83
N LEU A 120 25.63 -38.79 -4.96
CA LEU A 120 25.93 -40.20 -5.13
C LEU A 120 27.43 -40.56 -5.02
N ALA A 121 28.32 -39.57 -4.90
CA ALA A 121 29.75 -39.82 -4.75
C ALA A 121 30.13 -40.08 -3.26
N PRO A 122 30.67 -41.28 -2.92
CA PRO A 122 31.13 -41.57 -1.55
C PRO A 122 32.37 -40.75 -1.20
N ARG A 123 32.52 -40.41 0.09
CA ARG A 123 33.65 -39.65 0.64
C ARG A 123 34.94 -40.44 0.66
#